data_AF-A0A349FDZ0-F1
#
_entry.id   AF-A0A349FDZ0-F1
#
_cell.length_a   1.000
_cell.length_b   1.000
_cell.length_c   1.000
_cell.angle_alpha   90.00
_cell.angle_beta   90.00
_cell.angle_gamma   90.00
#
_symmetry.space_group_name_H-M   'P 1'
#
loop_
_entity.id
_entity.type
_entity.pdbx_description
1 polymer ?
#
loop_
_entity_poly.entity_id
_entity_poly.type
_entity_poly.pdbx_seq_one_letter_code
_entity_poly.pdbx_strand_id
1 'polypeptide(L)'
;MNMQTFENNEIQTNSTSVIASAVFAVEAIKAEQAQEKQMKSKQLLDRLFPLENGSHSDVTEYVIDLRHVLAFFKDGSHSGLKHPKHFVAFTAEKEEPHSILFRDGNGS
;
A
#
# COMPACT_ATOMS: atom_id res chain seq x y z
N MET A 1 58.27 27.50 -29.00
CA MET A 1 57.03 26.87 -29.49
C MET A 1 56.45 26.09 -28.32
N ASN A 2 55.39 26.58 -27.68
CA ASN A 2 54.72 25.90 -26.58
C ASN A 2 53.27 25.61 -27.00
N MET A 3 52.94 24.33 -27.04
CA MET A 3 51.64 23.78 -27.43
C MET A 3 50.72 23.80 -26.20
N GLN A 4 49.62 24.55 -26.25
CA GLN A 4 48.62 24.55 -25.18
C GLN A 4 47.76 23.28 -25.32
N THR A 5 47.87 22.38 -24.35
CA THR A 5 46.93 21.27 -24.16
C THR A 5 45.70 21.80 -23.45
N PHE A 6 44.54 21.77 -24.12
CA PHE A 6 43.27 22.10 -23.50
C PHE A 6 42.91 21.02 -22.47
N GLU A 7 42.83 21.42 -21.19
CA GLU A 7 42.34 20.58 -20.09
C GLU A 7 40.84 20.35 -20.26
N ASN A 8 40.46 19.11 -20.61
CA ASN A 8 39.09 18.71 -20.87
C ASN A 8 38.55 17.97 -19.63
N ASN A 9 38.26 18.69 -18.54
CA ASN A 9 37.78 18.07 -17.29
C ASN A 9 36.52 18.72 -16.67
N GLU A 10 35.72 19.46 -17.46
CA GLU A 10 34.53 20.15 -16.94
C GLU A 10 33.18 19.61 -17.48
N ILE A 11 33.15 18.42 -18.11
CA ILE A 11 31.91 17.88 -18.71
C ILE A 11 31.25 16.76 -17.87
N GLN A 12 31.90 16.22 -16.83
CA GLN A 12 31.41 14.99 -16.17
C GLN A 12 30.51 15.19 -14.92
N THR A 13 30.30 16.42 -14.43
CA THR A 13 29.53 16.62 -13.17
C THR A 13 28.06 16.99 -13.37
N ASN A 14 27.63 17.37 -14.58
CA ASN A 14 26.25 17.83 -14.83
C ASN A 14 25.29 16.70 -15.26
N SER A 15 25.82 15.60 -15.82
CA SER A 15 25.01 14.51 -16.36
C SER A 15 24.37 13.62 -15.28
N THR A 16 24.96 13.50 -14.09
CA THR A 16 24.39 12.72 -12.97
C THR A 16 23.18 13.39 -12.32
N SER A 17 23.15 14.73 -12.27
CA SER A 17 22.05 15.50 -11.68
C SER A 17 20.74 15.39 -12.47
N VAL A 18 20.82 15.45 -13.80
CA VAL A 18 19.64 15.38 -14.69
C VAL A 18 19.06 13.96 -14.82
N ILE A 19 19.88 12.92 -14.63
CA ILE A 19 19.42 11.53 -14.64
C ILE A 19 18.69 11.21 -13.33
N ALA A 20 19.18 11.71 -12.20
CA ALA A 20 18.55 11.50 -10.89
C ALA A 20 17.13 12.11 -10.82
N SER A 21 16.92 13.30 -11.40
CA SER A 21 15.60 13.96 -11.40
C SER A 21 14.57 13.21 -12.26
N ALA A 22 14.98 12.69 -13.42
CA ALA A 22 14.11 11.90 -14.29
C ALA A 22 13.73 10.55 -13.65
N VAL A 23 14.68 9.87 -13.00
CA VAL A 23 14.40 8.61 -12.27
C VAL A 23 13.43 8.86 -11.11
N PHE A 24 13.64 9.92 -10.33
CA PHE A 24 12.74 10.32 -9.24
C PHE A 24 11.32 10.63 -9.75
N ALA A 25 11.18 11.31 -10.89
CA ALA A 25 9.87 11.60 -11.49
C ALA A 25 9.14 10.31 -11.90
N VAL A 26 9.84 9.32 -12.47
CA VAL A 26 9.26 8.02 -12.83
C VAL A 26 8.86 7.22 -11.59
N GLU A 27 9.67 7.25 -10.53
CA GLU A 27 9.34 6.62 -9.24
C GLU A 27 8.12 7.27 -8.58
N ALA A 28 8.03 8.60 -8.61
CA ALA A 28 6.87 9.34 -8.08
C ALA A 28 5.58 8.98 -8.82
N ILE A 29 5.61 8.90 -10.16
CA ILE A 29 4.45 8.48 -10.97
C ILE A 29 4.02 7.04 -10.62
N LYS A 30 4.98 6.12 -10.44
CA LYS A 30 4.67 4.74 -10.04
C LYS A 30 4.06 4.68 -8.63
N ALA A 31 4.56 5.49 -7.70
CA ALA A 31 4.05 5.60 -6.35
C ALA A 31 2.62 6.16 -6.33
N GLU A 32 2.33 7.20 -7.12
CA GLU A 32 1.00 7.78 -7.25
C GLU A 32 -0.01 6.75 -7.81
N GLN A 33 0.37 6.02 -8.86
CA GLN A 33 -0.46 4.95 -9.41
C GLN A 33 -0.69 3.81 -8.40
N ALA A 34 0.33 3.46 -7.60
CA ALA A 34 0.21 2.45 -6.57
C ALA A 34 -0.77 2.89 -5.46
N GLN A 35 -0.69 4.15 -5.04
CA GLN A 35 -1.59 4.73 -4.04
C GLN A 35 -3.04 4.78 -4.57
N GLU A 36 -3.25 5.19 -5.82
CA GLU A 36 -4.59 5.20 -6.44
C GLU A 36 -5.19 3.79 -6.49
N LYS A 37 -4.39 2.78 -6.89
CA LYS A 37 -4.82 1.37 -6.88
C LYS A 37 -5.16 0.90 -5.47
N GLN A 38 -4.34 1.24 -4.48
CA GLN A 38 -4.61 0.87 -3.09
C GLN A 38 -5.91 1.49 -2.59
N MET A 39 -6.16 2.78 -2.87
CA MET A 39 -7.43 3.43 -2.50
C MET A 39 -8.63 2.76 -3.16
N LYS A 40 -8.56 2.45 -4.46
CA LYS A 40 -9.65 1.74 -5.16
C LYS A 40 -9.88 0.34 -4.59
N SER A 41 -8.83 -0.39 -4.24
CA SER A 41 -8.94 -1.71 -3.59
C SER A 41 -9.61 -1.61 -2.22
N LYS A 42 -9.27 -0.59 -1.41
CA LYS A 42 -9.93 -0.36 -0.12
C LYS A 42 -11.42 0.01 -0.29
N GLN A 43 -11.75 0.84 -1.27
CA GLN A 43 -13.16 1.14 -1.61
C GLN A 43 -13.93 -0.08 -2.09
N LEU A 44 -13.26 -1.01 -2.80
CA LEU A 44 -13.86 -2.28 -3.19
C LEU A 44 -14.14 -3.16 -1.96
N LEU A 45 -13.22 -3.21 -1.00
CA LEU A 45 -13.42 -3.91 0.28
C LEU A 45 -14.62 -3.33 1.03
N ASP A 46 -14.77 -2.00 1.11
CA ASP A 46 -15.93 -1.38 1.77
C ASP A 46 -17.27 -1.77 1.12
N ARG A 47 -17.28 -2.02 -0.20
CA ARG A 47 -18.49 -2.45 -0.92
C ARG A 47 -18.81 -3.93 -0.74
N LEU A 48 -17.80 -4.80 -0.78
CA LEU A 48 -17.98 -6.26 -0.73
C LEU A 48 -18.03 -6.80 0.70
N PHE A 49 -17.18 -6.26 1.57
CA PHE A 49 -16.95 -6.71 2.93
C PHE A 49 -16.99 -5.53 3.91
N PRO A 50 -18.11 -4.80 4.01
CA PRO A 50 -18.19 -3.59 4.83
C PRO A 50 -17.83 -3.88 6.30
N LEU A 51 -17.11 -2.94 6.92
CA LEU A 51 -16.94 -2.90 8.38
C LEU A 51 -18.25 -2.50 9.06
N GLU A 52 -18.41 -2.89 10.32
CA GLU A 52 -19.55 -2.48 11.14
C GLU A 52 -19.55 -0.96 11.38
N ASN A 53 -18.37 -0.41 11.67
CA ASN A 53 -18.12 1.01 11.83
C ASN A 53 -16.85 1.42 11.06
N GLY A 54 -16.88 2.60 10.43
CA GLY A 54 -15.74 3.15 9.70
C GLY A 54 -15.57 2.59 8.28
N SER A 55 -14.38 2.80 7.71
CA SER A 55 -13.99 2.36 6.35
C SER A 55 -12.61 1.70 6.40
N HIS A 56 -12.37 0.72 5.52
CA HIS A 56 -11.05 0.12 5.29
C HIS A 56 -9.96 1.15 4.91
N SER A 57 -10.38 2.34 4.44
CA SER A 57 -9.52 3.48 4.15
C SER A 57 -8.75 3.97 5.37
N ASP A 58 -9.40 3.98 6.53
CA ASP A 58 -8.88 4.54 7.79
C ASP A 58 -8.18 3.52 8.69
N VAL A 59 -8.24 2.23 8.29
CA VAL A 59 -7.64 1.13 9.03
C VAL A 59 -6.11 1.21 8.98
N THR A 60 -5.50 1.08 10.15
CA THR A 60 -4.05 0.98 10.33
C THR A 60 -3.58 -0.46 10.39
N GLU A 61 -4.36 -1.35 11.01
CA GLU A 61 -3.95 -2.74 11.26
C GLU A 61 -5.15 -3.68 11.30
N TYR A 62 -4.93 -4.94 10.93
CA TYR A 62 -5.91 -6.01 11.07
C TYR A 62 -5.40 -7.07 12.02
N VAL A 63 -6.26 -7.53 12.93
CA VAL A 63 -5.95 -8.57 13.92
C VAL A 63 -7.06 -9.62 13.87
N ILE A 64 -6.74 -10.87 14.18
CA ILE A 64 -7.71 -11.96 14.27
C ILE A 64 -8.00 -12.29 15.73
N ASP A 65 -9.18 -11.91 16.22
CA ASP A 65 -9.65 -12.25 17.58
C ASP A 65 -10.83 -13.23 17.54
N LEU A 66 -10.74 -14.30 18.32
CA LEU A 66 -11.78 -15.33 18.46
C LEU A 66 -12.46 -15.76 17.12
N ARG A 67 -11.67 -15.83 16.04
CA ARG A 67 -12.09 -16.14 14.64
C ARG A 67 -12.85 -15.03 13.90
N HIS A 68 -12.67 -13.79 14.32
CA HIS A 68 -13.19 -12.60 13.63
C HIS A 68 -12.04 -11.69 13.25
N VAL A 69 -12.20 -11.00 12.13
CA VAL A 69 -11.27 -9.92 11.74
C VAL A 69 -11.66 -8.65 12.49
N LEU A 70 -10.70 -8.10 13.21
CA LEU A 70 -10.76 -6.79 13.83
C LEU A 70 -9.89 -5.83 13.03
N ALA A 71 -10.47 -4.70 12.64
CA ALA A 71 -9.79 -3.60 11.98
C ALA A 71 -9.57 -2.47 13.00
N PHE A 72 -8.32 -2.11 13.23
CA PHE A 72 -7.93 -1.02 14.13
C PHE A 72 -7.79 0.30 13.36
N PHE A 73 -8.24 1.38 13.96
CA PHE A 73 -8.19 2.73 13.38
C PHE A 73 -7.15 3.59 14.09
N LYS A 74 -6.79 4.72 13.47
CA LYS A 74 -5.80 5.67 14.00
C LYS A 74 -6.15 6.26 15.36
N ASP A 75 -7.43 6.30 15.71
CA ASP A 75 -7.94 6.80 17.00
C ASP A 75 -7.86 5.76 18.12
N GLY A 76 -7.40 4.53 17.82
CA GLY A 76 -7.35 3.41 18.75
C GLY A 76 -8.68 2.66 18.89
N SER A 77 -9.73 3.10 18.22
CA SER A 77 -10.96 2.31 18.10
C SER A 77 -10.75 1.11 17.17
N HIS A 78 -11.65 0.14 17.25
CA HIS A 78 -11.65 -1.02 16.37
C HIS A 78 -13.06 -1.37 15.91
N SER A 79 -13.15 -2.00 14.75
CA SER A 79 -14.41 -2.52 14.22
C SER A 79 -14.22 -3.91 13.64
N GLY A 80 -15.23 -4.76 13.79
CA GLY A 80 -15.35 -6.00 13.03
C GLY A 80 -15.91 -5.77 11.64
N LEU A 81 -16.01 -6.86 10.87
CA LEU A 81 -16.82 -6.93 9.66
C LEU A 81 -18.30 -6.91 10.00
N LYS A 82 -19.10 -6.18 9.22
CA LYS A 82 -20.57 -6.17 9.33
C LYS A 82 -21.17 -7.57 9.14
N HIS A 83 -20.56 -8.39 8.28
CA HIS A 83 -20.93 -9.79 8.08
C HIS A 83 -19.74 -10.71 8.44
N PRO A 84 -19.62 -11.14 9.71
CA PRO A 84 -18.47 -11.92 10.16
C PRO A 84 -18.26 -13.25 9.42
N LYS A 85 -19.33 -13.80 8.82
CA LYS A 85 -19.31 -15.05 8.03
C LYS A 85 -18.48 -14.97 6.74
N HIS A 86 -18.16 -13.77 6.26
CA HIS A 86 -17.34 -13.61 5.06
C HIS A 86 -15.87 -13.93 5.31
N PHE A 87 -15.41 -13.90 6.56
CA PHE A 87 -14.07 -14.33 6.92
C PHE A 87 -13.95 -15.86 6.87
N VAL A 88 -12.93 -16.34 6.15
CA VAL A 88 -12.72 -17.78 5.94
C VAL A 88 -11.44 -18.26 6.60
N ALA A 89 -10.32 -17.57 6.36
CA ALA A 89 -9.00 -17.98 6.81
C ALA A 89 -8.03 -16.80 6.84
N PHE A 90 -6.88 -17.01 7.47
CA PHE A 90 -5.74 -16.09 7.45
C PHE A 90 -4.43 -16.88 7.40
N THR A 91 -3.34 -16.21 7.09
CA THR A 91 -1.98 -16.77 7.12
C THR A 91 -1.09 -16.01 8.10
N ALA A 92 -0.01 -16.65 8.54
CA ALA A 92 0.91 -16.17 9.58
C ALA A 92 0.30 -16.17 10.99
N GLU A 93 0.55 -15.13 11.78
CA GLU A 93 0.14 -15.01 13.18
C GLU A 93 -1.22 -14.30 13.29
N LYS A 94 -1.88 -14.42 14.44
CA LYS A 94 -3.21 -13.83 14.64
C LYS A 94 -3.13 -12.33 14.88
N GLU A 95 -2.07 -11.92 15.56
CA GLU A 95 -1.72 -10.57 15.95
C GLU A 95 -1.27 -9.75 14.74
N GLU A 96 -0.58 -10.38 13.79
CA GLU A 96 -0.11 -9.76 12.55
C GLU A 96 -0.33 -10.70 11.34
N PRO A 97 -1.58 -10.82 10.85
CA PRO A 97 -1.90 -11.68 9.72
C PRO A 97 -1.32 -11.10 8.43
N HIS A 98 -0.50 -11.89 7.73
CA HIS A 98 0.08 -11.46 6.46
C HIS A 98 -0.96 -11.44 5.33
N SER A 99 -1.95 -12.32 5.37
CA SER A 99 -3.04 -12.34 4.40
C SER A 99 -4.33 -12.82 5.04
N ILE A 100 -5.44 -12.23 4.61
CA ILE A 100 -6.79 -12.55 5.08
C ILE A 100 -7.64 -12.95 3.88
N LEU A 101 -8.31 -14.09 3.99
CA LEU A 101 -9.19 -14.64 2.96
C LEU A 101 -10.64 -14.30 3.28
N PHE A 102 -11.28 -13.59 2.35
CA PHE A 102 -12.71 -13.33 2.36
C PHE A 102 -13.41 -14.13 1.26
N ARG A 103 -14.63 -14.59 1.54
CA ARG A 103 -15.53 -15.22 0.58
C ARG A 103 -16.87 -14.51 0.61
N ASP A 104 -17.32 -14.11 -0.57
CA ASP A 104 -18.71 -13.70 -0.77
C ASP A 104 -19.60 -14.95 -0.89
N GLY A 105 -20.78 -14.90 -0.29
CA GLY A 105 -21.72 -16.03 -0.20
C GLY A 105 -22.24 -16.54 -1.56
N ASN A 106 -21.85 -15.90 -2.67
CA ASN A 106 -22.21 -16.26 -4.04
C ASN A 106 -21.39 -17.39 -4.65
N GLY A 107 -20.29 -17.83 -4.03
CA GLY A 107 -19.59 -19.04 -4.46
C GLY A 107 -20.30 -20.26 -3.90
N SER A 108 -20.84 -21.16 -4.74
CA SER A 108 -21.31 -22.49 -4.35
C SER A 108 -20.13 -23.45 -4.26
#